data_AF-A0A2T5ZV92-F1
#
_entry.id   AF-A0A2T5ZV92-F1
#
_cell.length_a   1.000
_cell.length_b   1.000
_cell.length_c   1.000
_cell.angle_alpha   90.00
_cell.angle_beta   90.00
_cell.angle_gamma   90.00
#
_symmetry.space_group_name_H-M   'P 1'
#
loop_
_entity.id
_entity.type
_entity.pdbx_description
1 polymer ?
#
loop_
_entity_poly.entity_id
_entity_poly.type
_entity_poly.pdbx_seq_one_letter_code
_entity_poly.pdbx_strand_id
1 'polypeptide(L)'
;MTREHRAAGKSGPRTNLYDDITDKIIAELEEGRLPWVQPWGTAAVQAPLAMPRNASTGRQYSGINVLILWGSVIQRGYPTQHWLTFRQALSLG
;
A
#
# COMPACT_ATOMS: atom_id res chain seq x y z
N MET A 1 9.63 -30.25 -17.38
CA MET A 1 8.75 -29.47 -16.48
C MET A 1 8.36 -28.21 -17.22
N THR A 2 7.11 -28.14 -17.66
CA THR A 2 6.59 -27.13 -18.59
C THR A 2 6.47 -25.78 -17.88
N ARG A 3 7.20 -24.77 -18.35
CA ARG A 3 6.99 -23.37 -17.93
C ARG A 3 5.64 -22.93 -18.49
N GLU A 4 4.63 -22.91 -17.63
CA GLU A 4 3.35 -22.31 -17.96
C GLU A 4 3.55 -20.83 -18.31
N HIS A 5 3.23 -20.48 -19.54
CA HIS A 5 3.13 -19.11 -19.99
C HIS A 5 2.04 -18.40 -19.17
N ARG A 6 2.45 -17.63 -18.16
CA ARG A 6 1.54 -16.76 -17.42
C ARG A 6 0.94 -15.76 -18.42
N ALA A 7 -0.36 -15.91 -18.67
CA ALA A 7 -1.13 -15.08 -19.58
C ALA A 7 -0.80 -13.60 -19.37
N ALA A 8 -0.45 -12.90 -20.45
CA ALA A 8 -0.29 -11.46 -20.48
C ALA A 8 -1.64 -10.83 -20.13
N GLY A 9 -1.82 -10.49 -18.85
CA GLY A 9 -3.01 -9.82 -18.36
C GLY A 9 -3.14 -8.45 -19.04
N LYS A 10 -4.28 -8.23 -19.69
CA LYS A 10 -4.70 -6.98 -20.35
C LYS A 10 -4.07 -5.74 -19.69
N SER A 11 -3.35 -4.95 -20.48
CA SER A 11 -2.85 -3.63 -20.09
C SER A 11 -4.00 -2.62 -20.00
N GLY A 12 -4.92 -2.82 -19.05
CA GLY A 12 -5.78 -1.76 -18.53
C GLY A 12 -4.98 -0.81 -17.62
N PRO A 13 -5.60 0.18 -16.95
CA PRO A 13 -5.07 1.49 -16.48
C PRO A 13 -3.99 1.44 -15.38
N ARG A 14 -3.15 0.41 -15.36
CA ARG A 14 -2.01 0.23 -14.45
C ARG A 14 -0.95 1.30 -14.64
N THR A 15 -0.79 1.84 -15.85
CA THR A 15 0.15 2.95 -16.11
C THR A 15 -0.25 4.15 -15.26
N ASN A 16 -1.54 4.52 -15.29
CA ASN A 16 -2.07 5.67 -14.56
C ASN A 16 -1.84 5.58 -13.05
N LEU A 17 -2.00 4.40 -12.42
CA LEU A 17 -1.74 4.25 -10.99
C LEU A 17 -0.26 4.47 -10.61
N TYR A 18 0.68 3.99 -11.42
CA TYR A 18 2.11 4.21 -11.15
C TYR A 18 2.47 5.68 -11.33
N ASP A 19 1.88 6.32 -12.35
CA ASP A 19 2.06 7.74 -12.64
C ASP A 19 1.49 8.58 -11.47
N ASP A 20 0.24 8.31 -11.04
CA ASP A 20 -0.40 8.99 -9.89
C ASP A 20 0.43 8.88 -8.60
N ILE A 21 0.98 7.70 -8.31
CA ILE A 21 1.85 7.48 -7.14
C ILE A 21 3.14 8.27 -7.28
N THR A 22 3.72 8.28 -8.49
CA THR A 22 4.96 8.99 -8.78
C THR A 22 4.76 10.50 -8.64
N ASP A 23 3.69 11.05 -9.21
CA ASP A 23 3.35 12.46 -9.14
C ASP A 23 3.11 12.90 -7.70
N LYS A 24 2.44 12.08 -6.90
CA LYS A 24 2.27 12.34 -5.47
C LYS A 24 3.60 12.36 -4.71
N ILE A 25 4.51 11.43 -5.03
CA ILE A 25 5.85 11.42 -4.43
C ILE A 25 6.62 12.68 -4.82
N ILE A 26 6.56 13.08 -6.10
CA ILE A 26 7.21 14.29 -6.60
C ILE A 26 6.67 15.52 -5.87
N ALA A 27 5.35 15.66 -5.74
CA ALA A 27 4.73 16.78 -5.03
C ALA A 27 5.20 16.87 -3.56
N GLU A 28 5.26 15.73 -2.84
CA GLU A 28 5.79 15.74 -1.47
C GLU A 28 7.26 16.15 -1.41
N LEU A 29 8.08 15.72 -2.38
CA LEU A 29 9.49 16.08 -2.48
C LEU A 29 9.69 17.57 -2.82
N GLU A 30 8.88 18.13 -3.72
CA GLU A 30 8.88 19.56 -4.08
C GLU A 30 8.53 20.44 -2.88
N GLU A 31 7.66 19.95 -1.99
CA GLU A 31 7.34 20.59 -0.72
C GLU A 31 8.41 20.36 0.38
N GLY A 32 9.55 19.75 0.02
CA GLY A 32 10.69 19.50 0.92
C GLY A 32 10.46 18.35 1.91
N ARG A 33 9.42 17.54 1.72
CA ARG A 33 9.12 16.38 2.56
C ARG A 33 9.62 15.10 1.91
N LEU A 34 10.41 14.32 2.63
CA LEU A 34 10.82 12.99 2.17
C LEU A 34 9.76 11.97 2.60
N PRO A 35 9.02 11.33 1.67
CA PRO A 35 7.91 10.45 2.02
C PRO A 35 8.36 9.28 2.90
N TRP A 36 9.54 8.73 2.65
CA TRP A 36 10.12 7.62 3.44
C TRP A 36 10.67 8.04 4.81
N VAL A 37 10.70 9.33 5.14
CA VAL A 37 11.21 9.89 6.41
C VAL A 37 10.10 10.59 7.21
N GLN A 38 8.82 10.29 6.94
CA GLN A 38 7.75 10.81 7.81
C GLN A 38 7.79 10.13 9.19
N PRO A 39 7.43 10.85 10.27
CA PRO A 39 7.30 10.27 11.60
C PRO A 39 5.98 9.49 11.67
N TRP A 40 5.98 8.29 11.08
CA TRP A 40 4.83 7.39 10.97
C TRP A 40 4.22 6.95 12.31
N GLY A 41 4.84 7.38 13.43
CA GLY A 41 4.49 7.04 14.82
C GLY A 41 3.97 8.17 15.67
N THR A 42 3.58 9.30 15.07
CA THR A 42 3.02 10.41 15.84
C THR A 42 1.64 10.06 16.39
N ALA A 43 1.27 10.69 17.52
CA ALA A 43 0.02 10.48 18.25
C ALA A 43 -1.27 10.73 17.44
N ALA A 44 -1.15 11.26 16.22
CA ALA A 44 -2.26 11.41 15.28
C ALA A 44 -2.66 10.10 14.58
N VAL A 45 -1.82 9.06 14.64
CA VAL A 45 -2.10 7.75 14.01
C VAL A 45 -2.76 6.83 15.03
N GLN A 46 -4.08 6.61 14.89
CA GLN A 46 -4.83 5.70 15.77
C GLN A 46 -4.36 4.23 15.69
N ALA A 47 -3.76 3.82 14.57
CA ALA A 47 -3.23 2.48 14.41
C ALA A 47 -1.80 2.36 14.97
N PRO A 48 -1.43 1.22 15.57
CA PRO A 48 -0.04 0.92 15.89
C PRO A 48 0.85 1.09 14.65
N LEU A 49 2.05 1.66 14.84
CA LEU A 49 3.10 1.77 13.82
C LEU A 49 3.68 0.36 13.55
N ALA A 50 2.85 -0.50 12.99
CA ALA A 50 3.17 -1.86 12.62
C ALA A 50 3.36 -1.95 11.11
N MET A 51 4.17 -2.93 10.69
CA MET A 51 4.32 -3.23 9.27
C MET A 51 2.97 -3.66 8.69
N PRO A 52 2.52 -3.03 7.58
CA PRO A 52 1.32 -3.45 6.90
C PRO A 52 1.43 -4.93 6.54
N ARG A 53 0.38 -5.69 6.80
CA ARG A 53 0.36 -7.12 6.47
C ARG A 53 -0.95 -7.54 5.85
N ASN A 54 -0.88 -8.53 4.98
CA ASN A 54 -2.07 -9.13 4.40
C ASN A 54 -2.80 -9.92 5.49
N ALA A 55 -4.09 -9.62 5.73
CA ALA A 55 -4.81 -10.26 6.84
C ALA A 55 -5.14 -11.74 6.58
N SER A 56 -5.22 -12.15 5.30
CA SER A 56 -5.52 -13.53 4.91
C SER A 56 -4.30 -14.44 5.05
N THR A 57 -3.12 -13.97 4.64
CA THR A 57 -1.88 -14.77 4.61
C THR A 57 -0.91 -14.44 5.73
N GLY A 58 -1.13 -13.33 6.44
CA GLY A 58 -0.25 -12.82 7.48
C GLY A 58 1.06 -12.21 6.97
N ARG A 59 1.35 -12.26 5.67
CA ARG A 59 2.61 -11.79 5.06
C ARG A 59 2.71 -10.26 5.12
N GLN A 60 3.87 -9.77 5.53
CA GLN A 60 4.17 -8.33 5.56
C GLN A 60 4.39 -7.80 4.13
N TYR A 61 3.91 -6.58 3.87
CA TYR A 61 4.19 -5.86 2.64
C TYR A 61 5.60 -5.26 2.67
N SER A 62 6.17 -5.05 1.48
CA SER A 62 7.53 -4.52 1.31
C SER A 62 7.57 -3.47 0.19
N GLY A 63 8.60 -2.62 0.21
CA GLY A 63 8.81 -1.58 -0.80
C GLY A 63 7.74 -0.49 -0.76
N ILE A 64 7.36 0.03 -1.92
CA ILE A 64 6.45 1.19 -2.04
C ILE A 64 5.06 0.95 -1.43
N ASN A 65 4.62 -0.31 -1.37
CA ASN A 65 3.35 -0.67 -0.74
C ASN A 65 3.31 -0.27 0.75
N VAL A 66 4.44 -0.22 1.45
CA VAL A 66 4.49 0.23 2.85
C VAL A 66 4.07 1.70 2.94
N LEU A 67 4.66 2.56 2.11
CA LEU A 67 4.37 4.01 2.11
C LEU A 67 2.92 4.30 1.70
N ILE A 68 2.41 3.60 0.67
CA ILE A 68 1.03 3.77 0.19
C ILE A 68 0.03 3.39 1.31
N LEU A 69 0.26 2.26 1.98
CA LEU A 69 -0.65 1.75 3.00
C LEU A 69 -0.58 2.59 4.27
N TRP A 70 0.60 3.01 4.72
CA TRP A 70 0.71 3.95 5.83
C TRP A 70 0.09 5.31 5.51
N GLY A 71 0.31 5.85 4.31
CA GLY A 71 -0.36 7.07 3.86
C GLY A 71 -1.89 6.94 3.87
N SER A 72 -2.41 5.76 3.54
CA SER A 72 -3.85 5.47 3.60
C SER A 72 -4.37 5.41 5.04
N VAL A 73 -3.61 4.84 5.98
CA VAL A 73 -3.96 4.84 7.42
C VAL A 73 -4.03 6.27 7.95
N ILE A 74 -3.05 7.12 7.64
CA ILE A 74 -3.02 8.51 8.11
C ILE A 74 -4.16 9.32 7.51
N GLN A 75 -4.37 9.25 6.20
CA GLN A 75 -5.38 10.04 5.51
C GLN A 75 -6.82 9.63 5.89
N ARG A 76 -7.06 8.35 6.17
CA ARG A 76 -8.41 7.80 6.38
C ARG A 76 -8.68 7.33 7.81
N GLY A 77 -7.68 7.37 8.70
CA GLY A 77 -7.83 7.01 10.11
C GLY A 77 -8.12 5.53 10.36
N TYR A 78 -7.61 4.62 9.53
CA TYR A 78 -7.87 3.18 9.73
C TYR A 78 -7.27 2.67 11.05
N PRO A 79 -7.98 1.83 11.82
CA PRO A 79 -7.53 1.41 13.16
C PRO A 79 -6.50 0.27 13.15
N THR A 80 -6.30 -0.40 12.01
CA THR A 80 -5.36 -1.54 11.92
C THR A 80 -4.52 -1.49 10.65
N GLN A 81 -3.37 -2.16 10.69
CA GLN A 81 -2.45 -2.34 9.55
C GLN A 81 -2.71 -3.66 8.79
N HIS A 82 -3.91 -4.23 8.92
CA HIS A 82 -4.33 -5.46 8.27
C HIS A 82 -5.10 -5.14 6.98
N TRP A 83 -4.57 -5.59 5.85
CA TRP A 83 -5.11 -5.27 4.54
C TRP A 83 -5.62 -6.51 3.82
N LEU A 84 -6.78 -6.36 3.19
CA LEU A 84 -7.43 -7.40 2.41
C LEU A 84 -7.89 -6.82 1.08
N THR A 85 -7.76 -7.61 0.02
CA THR A 85 -8.52 -7.34 -1.20
C THR A 85 -9.96 -7.78 -1.01
N PHE A 86 -10.88 -7.19 -1.78
CA PHE A 86 -12.31 -7.53 -1.71
C PHE A 86 -12.58 -9.04 -1.85
N ARG A 87 -11.91 -9.71 -2.80
CA ARG A 87 -12.05 -11.16 -2.98
C ARG A 87 -11.54 -11.97 -1.80
N GLN A 88 -10.48 -11.51 -1.13
CA GLN A 88 -9.98 -12.17 0.07
C GLN A 88 -10.94 -11.98 1.26
N ALA A 89 -11.54 -10.80 1.40
CA ALA A 89 -12.57 -10.58 2.41
C ALA A 89 -13.77 -11.52 2.18
N LEU A 90 -14.28 -11.58 0.95
CA LEU A 90 -15.37 -12.52 0.59
C LEU A 90 -15.01 -13.99 0.86
N SER A 91 -13.75 -14.38 0.68
CA SER A 91 -13.33 -15.76 0.96
C SER A 91 -13.24 -16.10 2.46
N LEU A 92 -13.21 -15.08 3.32
CA LEU A 92 -13.07 -15.24 4.78
C LEU A 92 -14.42 -15.17 5.52
N GLY A 93 -15.50 -14.73 4.86
CA GLY A 93 -16.86 -14.64 5.44
C GLY A 93 -17.60 -13.40 4.99
#